data_AF-A0AAV4SPN5-F1
#
_entry.id   AF-A0AAV4SPN5-F1
#
_cell.length_a   1.000
_cell.length_b   1.000
_cell.length_c   1.000
_cell.angle_alpha   90.00
_cell.angle_beta   90.00
_cell.angle_gamma   90.00
#
_symmetry.space_group_name_H-M   'P 1'
#
loop_
_entity.id
_entity.type
_entity.pdbx_description
1 polymer ?
#
loop_
_entity_poly.entity_id
_entity_poly.type
_entity_poly.pdbx_seq_one_letter_code
_entity_poly.pdbx_strand_id
1 'polypeptide(L)'
;MGMENRFSDVIIRRIFMLGVSTDLLYQDSIDEEYARNKDLVQAEFIDSYYNNTIKTMMSFKWVVENCPKAQFIMFADDDMYVSTKNLLKFIRNPFNKRGIVAKKCGISPLHNEHFYFWRKPYSEEAYSNVIASHGFDDPDELKKVWEEQRSLGHA
;
A
#
# COMPACT_ATOMS: atom_id res chain seq x y z
N MET A 1 -6.30 -3.10 -3.84
CA MET A 1 -6.17 -4.50 -4.32
C MET A 1 -4.86 -5.09 -3.79
N GLY A 2 -4.84 -6.34 -3.32
CA GLY A 2 -3.60 -6.98 -2.84
C GLY A 2 -3.88 -8.41 -2.38
N MET A 3 -3.34 -9.42 -3.09
CA MET A 3 -3.59 -10.84 -2.77
C MET A 3 -2.46 -11.40 -1.91
N GLU A 4 -2.80 -11.88 -0.71
CA GLU A 4 -1.85 -12.37 0.29
C GLU A 4 -1.16 -13.69 -0.11
N ASN A 5 -1.87 -14.57 -0.83
CA ASN A 5 -1.43 -15.94 -1.11
C ASN A 5 -0.90 -16.15 -2.54
N ARG A 6 -0.51 -15.09 -3.24
CA ARG A 6 -0.09 -15.19 -4.64
C ARG A 6 1.32 -15.78 -4.82
N PHE A 7 2.24 -15.47 -3.91
CA PHE A 7 3.63 -15.90 -3.99
C PHE A 7 3.91 -16.88 -2.86
N SER A 8 4.12 -18.16 -3.19
CA SER A 8 4.25 -19.23 -2.19
C SER A 8 5.49 -19.12 -1.31
N ASP A 9 6.48 -18.34 -1.71
CA ASP A 9 7.75 -18.15 -1.02
C ASP A 9 7.77 -16.90 -0.11
N VAL A 10 6.70 -16.10 -0.08
CA VAL A 10 6.61 -14.89 0.74
C VAL A 10 5.26 -14.79 1.41
N ILE A 11 5.28 -14.56 2.73
CA ILE A 11 4.06 -14.22 3.47
C ILE A 11 3.80 -12.74 3.29
N ILE A 12 2.70 -12.41 2.61
CA ILE A 12 2.22 -11.04 2.44
C ILE A 12 0.96 -10.90 3.31
N ARG A 13 0.87 -9.80 4.07
CA ARG A 13 -0.36 -9.43 4.78
C ARG A 13 -0.77 -8.03 4.37
N ARG A 14 -2.04 -7.86 4.06
CA ARG A 14 -2.68 -6.58 3.75
C ARG A 14 -3.47 -6.16 4.97
N ILE A 15 -3.37 -4.89 5.34
CA ILE A 15 -4.11 -4.32 6.46
C ILE A 15 -4.63 -2.96 6.02
N PHE A 16 -5.92 -2.72 6.23
CA PHE A 16 -6.55 -1.43 5.99
C PHE A 16 -6.57 -0.62 7.28
N MET A 17 -6.08 0.61 7.18
CA MET A 17 -6.07 1.56 8.29
C MET A 17 -7.16 2.58 8.07
N LEU A 18 -8.08 2.72 9.03
CA LEU A 18 -9.19 3.67 8.95
C LEU A 18 -9.29 4.51 10.22
N GLY A 19 -9.85 5.71 10.08
CA GLY A 19 -10.36 6.50 11.19
C GLY A 19 -11.77 6.08 11.61
N VAL A 20 -12.28 6.73 12.65
CA VAL A 20 -13.69 6.63 13.04
C VAL A 20 -14.56 7.50 12.13
N SER A 21 -15.75 6.99 11.79
CA SER A 21 -16.78 7.76 11.08
C SER A 21 -17.76 8.36 12.07
N THR A 22 -18.17 9.61 11.88
CA THR A 22 -19.28 10.22 12.63
C THR A 22 -20.65 9.81 12.10
N ASP A 23 -20.70 9.21 10.92
CA ASP A 23 -21.91 8.68 10.32
C ASP A 23 -22.07 7.20 10.71
N LEU A 24 -23.18 6.92 11.39
CA LEU A 24 -23.50 5.60 11.94
C LEU A 24 -23.67 4.54 10.84
N LEU A 25 -24.22 4.89 9.67
CA LEU A 25 -24.41 3.93 8.58
C LEU A 25 -23.07 3.46 8.00
N TYR A 26 -22.10 4.37 7.91
CA TYR A 26 -20.74 4.02 7.50
C TYR A 26 -20.03 3.21 8.58
N GLN A 27 -20.21 3.54 9.86
CA GLN A 27 -19.60 2.77 10.95
C GLN A 27 -20.15 1.34 11.01
N ASP A 28 -21.46 1.15 10.85
CA ASP A 28 -22.07 -0.20 10.78
C ASP A 28 -21.47 -1.01 9.61
N SER A 29 -21.29 -0.37 8.45
CA SER A 29 -20.68 -1.00 7.28
C SER A 29 -19.22 -1.40 7.53
N ILE A 30 -18.46 -0.59 8.27
CA ILE A 30 -17.08 -0.87 8.69
C ILE A 30 -17.05 -2.07 9.64
N ASP A 31 -17.95 -2.12 10.63
CA ASP A 31 -18.01 -3.19 11.61
C ASP A 31 -18.36 -4.53 10.94
N GLU A 32 -19.27 -4.53 9.96
CA GLU A 32 -19.60 -5.70 9.14
C GLU A 32 -18.44 -6.16 8.25
N GLU A 33 -17.65 -5.23 7.71
CA GLU A 33 -16.44 -5.53 6.93
C GLU A 33 -15.37 -6.18 7.82
N TYR A 34 -15.11 -5.59 8.98
CA TYR A 34 -14.16 -6.09 9.96
C TYR A 34 -14.53 -7.51 10.44
N ALA A 35 -15.82 -7.76 10.72
CA ALA A 35 -16.30 -9.06 11.15
C ALA A 35 -16.05 -10.16 10.10
N ARG A 36 -16.05 -9.81 8.80
CA ARG A 36 -15.85 -10.73 7.68
C ARG A 36 -14.38 -10.95 7.36
N ASN A 37 -13.60 -9.89 7.19
CA ASN A 37 -12.26 -9.97 6.61
C ASN A 37 -11.13 -9.93 7.65
N LYS A 38 -11.36 -9.31 8.82
CA LYS A 38 -10.41 -9.20 9.93
C LYS A 38 -9.04 -8.62 9.53
N ASP A 39 -9.01 -7.82 8.47
CA ASP A 39 -7.82 -7.12 7.96
C ASP A 39 -7.93 -5.61 8.12
N LEU A 40 -8.84 -5.13 8.98
CA LEU A 40 -9.05 -3.71 9.26
C LEU A 40 -8.56 -3.34 10.66
N VAL A 41 -7.90 -2.18 10.75
CA VAL A 41 -7.45 -1.53 11.98
C VAL A 41 -8.04 -0.13 12.01
N GLN A 42 -8.94 0.10 12.96
CA GLN A 42 -9.53 1.42 13.18
C GLN A 42 -8.78 2.14 14.31
N ALA A 43 -8.30 3.35 14.04
CA ALA A 43 -7.70 4.21 15.06
C ALA A 43 -8.64 5.38 15.38
N GLU A 44 -8.54 5.88 16.61
CA GLU A 44 -9.44 6.89 17.16
C GLU A 44 -9.08 8.30 16.65
N PHE A 45 -9.34 8.55 15.36
CA PHE A 45 -9.23 9.85 14.72
C PHE A 45 -10.28 9.99 13.62
N ILE A 46 -10.72 11.20 13.32
CA ILE A 46 -11.67 11.43 12.21
C ILE A 46 -10.93 11.26 10.89
N ASP A 47 -11.38 10.33 10.05
CA ASP A 47 -10.77 10.11 8.75
C ASP A 47 -11.07 11.31 7.84
N SER A 48 -10.03 12.10 7.56
CA SER A 48 -10.08 13.25 6.66
C SER A 48 -8.70 13.47 6.06
N TYR A 49 -8.65 14.08 4.89
CA TYR A 49 -7.39 14.33 4.17
C TYR A 49 -6.35 15.07 5.04
N TYR A 50 -6.79 16.06 5.82
CA TYR A 50 -5.92 16.82 6.74
C TYR A 50 -5.34 15.95 7.86
N ASN A 51 -6.02 14.86 8.20
CA ASN A 51 -5.61 13.91 9.25
C ASN A 51 -4.78 12.73 8.71
N ASN A 52 -4.42 12.69 7.42
CA ASN A 52 -3.58 11.61 6.85
C ASN A 52 -2.22 11.48 7.55
N THR A 53 -1.69 12.56 8.14
CA THR A 53 -0.48 12.50 8.97
C THR A 53 -0.72 11.68 10.24
N ILE A 54 -1.86 11.89 10.92
CA ILE A 54 -2.26 11.13 12.12
C ILE A 54 -2.49 9.66 11.73
N LYS A 55 -3.20 9.42 10.62
CA LYS A 55 -3.40 8.08 10.05
C LYS A 55 -2.06 7.36 9.87
N THR A 56 -1.10 8.00 9.21
CA THR A 56 0.25 7.44 8.98
C THR A 56 0.98 7.14 10.30
N MET A 57 0.95 8.06 11.27
CA MET A 57 1.60 7.86 12.57
C MET A 57 0.98 6.69 13.36
N MET A 58 -0.34 6.59 13.34
CA MET A 58 -1.07 5.51 14.01
C MET A 58 -0.82 4.15 13.33
N SER A 59 -0.80 4.12 12.00
CA SER A 59 -0.41 2.93 11.23
C SER A 59 1.00 2.49 11.59
N PHE A 60 1.95 3.42 11.66
CA PHE A 60 3.32 3.09 12.03
C PHE A 60 3.41 2.52 13.45
N LYS A 61 2.73 3.15 14.43
CA LYS A 61 2.66 2.66 15.80
C LYS A 61 2.10 1.22 15.84
N TRP A 62 0.96 1.00 15.20
CA TRP A 62 0.28 -0.29 15.19
C TRP A 62 1.16 -1.39 14.59
N VAL A 63 1.84 -1.12 13.47
CA VAL A 63 2.70 -2.11 12.80
C VAL A 63 3.92 -2.45 13.65
N VAL A 64 4.53 -1.47 14.33
CA VAL A 64 5.66 -1.74 15.24
C VAL A 64 5.25 -2.63 16.41
N GLU A 65 4.04 -2.44 16.94
CA GLU A 65 3.51 -3.22 18.08
C GLU A 65 3.03 -4.62 17.66
N ASN A 66 2.40 -4.75 16.49
CA ASN A 66 1.71 -5.99 16.07
C ASN A 66 2.47 -6.83 15.04
N CYS A 67 3.47 -6.27 14.36
CA CYS A 67 4.25 -6.97 13.33
C CYS A 67 5.76 -6.91 13.60
N PRO A 68 6.25 -7.30 14.79
CA PRO A 68 7.68 -7.21 15.14
C PRO A 68 8.59 -8.10 14.28
N LYS A 69 8.03 -9.06 13.54
CA LYS A 69 8.74 -9.97 12.63
C LYS A 69 8.68 -9.54 11.17
N ALA A 70 7.96 -8.47 10.83
CA ALA A 70 7.88 -7.98 9.46
C ALA A 70 9.26 -7.46 9.01
N GLN A 71 9.75 -7.95 7.88
CA GLN A 71 11.01 -7.49 7.30
C GLN A 71 10.86 -6.20 6.49
N PHE A 72 9.67 -5.99 5.93
CA PHE A 72 9.33 -4.85 5.10
C PHE A 72 7.91 -4.41 5.41
N ILE A 73 7.69 -3.09 5.37
CA ILE A 73 6.39 -2.45 5.54
C ILE A 73 6.25 -1.49 4.37
N MET A 74 5.11 -1.55 3.68
CA MET A 74 4.76 -0.61 2.62
C MET A 74 3.48 0.10 3.04
N PHE A 75 3.52 1.43 3.01
CA PHE A 75 2.33 2.27 3.09
C PHE A 75 1.93 2.63 1.66
N ALA A 76 0.65 2.48 1.36
CA ALA A 76 0.06 2.84 0.07
C ALA A 76 -1.33 3.41 0.33
N ASP A 77 -1.69 4.42 -0.45
CA ASP A 77 -3.03 5.00 -0.46
C ASP A 77 -3.95 4.18 -1.39
N ASP A 78 -5.25 4.45 -1.32
CA ASP A 78 -6.29 3.76 -2.09
C ASP A 78 -6.32 4.15 -3.57
N ASP A 79 -5.73 5.29 -3.93
CA ASP A 79 -5.55 5.81 -5.29
C ASP A 79 -4.19 5.42 -5.92
N MET A 80 -3.50 4.43 -5.34
CA MET A 80 -2.20 3.96 -5.81
C MET A 80 -2.30 2.61 -6.54
N TYR A 81 -1.70 2.55 -7.73
CA TYR A 81 -1.30 1.29 -8.33
C TYR A 81 -0.05 0.74 -7.64
N VAL A 82 -0.04 -0.54 -7.30
CA VAL A 82 1.12 -1.26 -6.77
C VAL A 82 1.29 -2.61 -7.45
N SER A 83 2.42 -2.83 -8.11
CA SER A 83 2.83 -4.15 -8.61
C SER A 83 3.52 -4.93 -7.50
N THR A 84 2.85 -5.97 -6.99
CA THR A 84 3.43 -6.84 -5.95
C THR A 84 4.65 -7.59 -6.50
N LYS A 85 4.59 -8.04 -7.77
CA LYS A 85 5.71 -8.72 -8.42
C LYS A 85 6.96 -7.85 -8.49
N ASN A 86 6.83 -6.62 -8.99
CA ASN A 86 7.96 -5.70 -9.14
C ASN A 86 8.49 -5.25 -7.78
N LEU A 87 7.60 -5.05 -6.80
CA LEU A 87 7.99 -4.77 -5.42
C LEU A 87 8.83 -5.90 -4.83
N LEU A 88 8.41 -7.16 -4.97
CA LEU A 88 9.18 -8.32 -4.47
C LEU A 88 10.55 -8.42 -5.15
N LYS A 89 10.62 -8.20 -6.47
CA LYS A 89 11.89 -8.14 -7.21
C LYS A 89 12.81 -7.04 -6.67
N PHE A 90 12.24 -5.88 -6.34
CA PHE A 90 12.97 -4.75 -5.78
C PHE A 90 13.54 -5.02 -4.38
N ILE A 91 12.73 -5.52 -3.44
CA ILE A 91 13.16 -5.74 -2.05
C ILE A 91 14.08 -6.96 -1.86
N ARG A 92 14.00 -7.94 -2.76
CA ARG A 92 14.91 -9.11 -2.76
C ARG A 92 16.33 -8.73 -3.14
N ASN A 93 16.52 -7.64 -3.88
CA ASN A 93 17.84 -7.15 -4.23
C ASN A 93 18.57 -6.61 -2.97
N PRO A 94 19.69 -7.23 -2.54
CA PRO A 94 20.40 -6.85 -1.32
C PRO A 94 20.98 -5.42 -1.37
N PHE A 95 21.21 -4.85 -2.56
CA PHE A 95 21.67 -3.47 -2.72
C PHE A 95 20.57 -2.45 -2.39
N ASN A 96 19.29 -2.82 -2.59
CA ASN A 96 18.15 -1.93 -2.33
C ASN A 96 17.76 -1.87 -0.84
N LYS A 97 18.16 -2.87 -0.03
CA LYS A 97 17.86 -2.92 1.41
C LYS A 97 18.44 -1.74 2.20
N ARG A 98 19.49 -1.07 1.68
CA ARG A 98 20.16 0.05 2.35
C ARG A 98 19.42 1.39 2.18
N GLY A 99 18.54 1.54 1.19
CA GLY A 99 17.91 2.81 0.85
C GLY A 99 16.61 3.15 1.62
N ILE A 100 15.99 2.16 2.29
CA ILE A 100 14.60 2.28 2.78
C ILE A 100 14.52 2.84 4.22
N VAL A 101 15.63 2.89 4.97
CA VAL A 101 15.66 3.35 6.37
C VAL A 101 16.16 4.79 6.43
N ALA A 102 15.40 5.74 5.88
CA ALA A 102 15.95 7.06 5.59
C ALA A 102 15.93 8.06 6.76
N LYS A 103 14.77 8.55 7.20
CA LYS A 103 14.76 9.86 7.88
C LYS A 103 15.22 9.85 9.36
N LYS A 104 14.97 8.78 10.11
CA LYS A 104 15.34 8.71 11.55
C LYS A 104 16.78 8.25 11.80
N CYS A 105 17.43 7.67 10.79
CA CYS A 105 18.81 7.20 10.84
C CYS A 105 19.80 8.14 10.11
N GLY A 106 19.37 9.33 9.67
CA GLY A 106 20.22 10.27 8.94
C GLY A 106 20.56 9.84 7.50
N ILE A 107 19.80 8.91 6.93
CA ILE A 107 19.97 8.45 5.55
C ILE A 107 19.02 9.30 4.67
N SER A 108 19.54 9.95 3.63
CA SER A 108 18.69 10.64 2.66
C SER A 108 17.84 9.61 1.90
N PRO A 109 16.51 9.81 1.81
CA PRO A 109 15.67 8.90 1.04
C PRO A 109 16.14 8.89 -0.42
N LEU A 110 16.46 7.70 -0.92
CA LEU A 110 16.79 7.51 -2.33
C LEU A 110 15.48 7.35 -3.10
N HIS A 111 15.16 8.32 -3.97
CA HIS A 111 14.06 8.17 -4.90
C HIS A 111 14.39 7.04 -5.89
N ASN A 112 13.45 6.12 -6.09
CA ASN A 112 13.56 5.07 -7.08
C ASN A 112 12.66 5.43 -8.27
N GLU A 113 13.23 5.38 -9.48
CA GLU A 113 12.56 5.79 -10.73
C GLU A 113 11.31 4.96 -11.10
N HIS A 114 11.11 3.81 -10.44
CA HIS A 114 9.91 2.97 -10.61
C HIS A 114 8.79 3.28 -9.60
N PHE A 115 9.01 4.23 -8.69
CA PHE A 115 7.99 4.77 -7.79
C PHE A 115 7.59 6.17 -8.25
N TYR A 116 6.38 6.31 -8.78
CA TYR A 116 5.89 7.58 -9.31
C TYR A 116 4.99 8.27 -8.29
N PHE A 117 5.40 9.48 -7.88
CA PHE A 117 4.63 10.35 -6.97
C PHE A 117 3.38 10.93 -7.66
N TRP A 118 3.37 10.99 -8.99
CA TRP A 118 2.24 11.43 -9.80
C TRP A 118 1.83 10.34 -10.76
N ARG A 119 0.60 10.44 -11.28
CA ARG A 119 0.06 9.49 -12.25
C ARG A 119 0.96 9.37 -13.47
N LYS A 120 1.58 8.21 -13.64
CA LYS A 120 2.28 7.88 -14.89
C LYS A 120 1.23 7.58 -15.96
N PRO A 121 1.28 8.21 -17.15
CA PRO A 121 0.40 7.85 -18.26
C PRO A 121 0.47 6.36 -18.56
N TYR A 122 -0.69 5.73 -18.68
CA TYR A 122 -0.79 4.29 -18.79
C TYR A 122 -0.49 3.80 -20.21
N SER A 123 0.38 2.78 -20.30
CA SER A 123 0.48 1.85 -21.42
C SER A 123 1.01 0.51 -20.89
N GLU A 124 0.71 -0.59 -21.60
CA GLU A 124 1.11 -1.93 -21.19
C GLU A 124 2.63 -2.04 -20.93
N GLU A 125 3.42 -1.50 -21.87
CA GLU A 125 4.88 -1.50 -21.81
C GLU A 125 5.40 -0.56 -20.71
N ALA A 126 4.84 0.64 -20.58
CA ALA A 126 5.30 1.63 -19.61
C ALA A 126 5.11 1.16 -18.16
N TYR A 127 4.10 0.34 -17.90
CA TYR A 127 3.78 -0.19 -16.58
C TYR A 127 4.46 -1.53 -16.25
N SER A 128 5.12 -2.17 -17.22
CA SER A 128 5.82 -3.45 -17.04
C SER A 128 6.83 -3.45 -15.88
N ASN A 129 7.51 -2.33 -15.66
CA ASN A 129 8.52 -2.15 -14.61
C ASN A 129 8.09 -1.18 -13.49
N VAL A 130 6.87 -0.64 -13.53
CA VAL A 130 6.37 0.25 -12.47
C VAL A 130 6.18 -0.56 -11.18
N ILE A 131 6.71 -0.06 -10.07
CA ILE A 131 6.48 -0.64 -8.74
C ILE A 131 5.24 0.00 -8.12
N ALA A 132 5.17 1.33 -8.13
CA ALA A 132 4.01 2.07 -7.65
C ALA A 132 3.77 3.34 -8.47
N SER A 133 2.50 3.70 -8.68
CA SER A 133 2.10 4.98 -9.27
C SER A 133 0.90 5.53 -8.51
N HIS A 134 1.02 6.75 -8.01
CA HIS A 134 -0.04 7.47 -7.30
C HIS A 134 -1.00 8.19 -8.28
N GLY A 135 -2.10 8.73 -7.77
CA GLY A 135 -2.95 9.71 -8.48
C GLY A 135 -3.95 9.09 -9.45
N PHE A 136 -4.52 7.92 -9.11
CA PHE A 136 -5.66 7.38 -9.83
C PHE A 136 -6.97 7.90 -9.21
N ASP A 137 -7.49 9.00 -9.76
CA ASP A 137 -8.74 9.61 -9.30
C ASP A 137 -9.99 8.75 -9.59
N ASP A 138 -9.90 7.86 -10.59
CA ASP A 138 -10.97 6.92 -10.97
C ASP A 138 -10.62 5.49 -10.50
N PRO A 139 -11.36 4.96 -9.51
CA PRO A 139 -11.17 3.59 -9.01
C PRO A 139 -11.38 2.51 -10.08
N ASP A 140 -12.26 2.75 -11.07
CA ASP A 140 -12.51 1.80 -12.15
C ASP A 140 -11.35 1.80 -13.16
N GLU A 141 -10.75 2.95 -13.44
CA GLU A 141 -9.49 3.04 -14.21
C GLU A 141 -8.37 2.27 -13.50
N LEU A 142 -8.18 2.52 -12.20
CA LEU A 142 -7.17 1.82 -11.40
C LEU A 142 -7.37 0.30 -11.44
N LYS A 143 -8.61 -0.15 -11.28
CA LYS A 143 -8.96 -1.57 -11.36
C LYS A 143 -8.62 -2.16 -12.72
N LYS A 144 -9.00 -1.47 -13.80
CA LYS A 144 -8.73 -1.90 -15.17
C LYS A 144 -7.22 -2.03 -15.42
N VAL A 145 -6.44 -1.00 -15.08
CA VAL A 145 -4.97 -1.01 -15.20
C VAL A 145 -4.36 -2.17 -14.42
N TRP A 146 -4.84 -2.41 -13.20
CA TRP A 146 -4.37 -3.52 -12.38
C TRP A 146 -4.69 -4.89 -12.98
N GLU A 147 -5.91 -5.08 -13.49
CA GLU A 147 -6.33 -6.34 -14.11
C GLU A 147 -5.58 -6.65 -15.41
N GLU A 148 -5.31 -5.63 -16.23
CA GLU A 148 -4.50 -5.75 -17.45
C GLU A 148 -3.04 -6.08 -17.14
N GLN A 149 -2.40 -5.35 -16.22
CA GLN A 149 -1.03 -5.66 -15.83
C GLN A 149 -0.93 -7.04 -15.15
N ARG A 150 -1.98 -7.48 -14.47
CA ARG A 150 -2.06 -8.84 -13.91
C ARG A 150 -2.13 -9.90 -15.02
N SER A 151 -2.95 -9.70 -16.06
CA SER A 151 -3.09 -10.67 -17.16
C SER A 151 -1.79 -10.78 -17.97
N LEU A 152 -1.04 -9.69 -18.09
CA LEU A 152 0.32 -9.66 -18.68
C LEU A 152 1.41 -10.22 -17.74
N GLY A 153 1.06 -10.52 -16.49
CA GLY A 153 1.98 -11.07 -15.50
C GLY A 153 2.95 -10.03 -14.91
N HIS A 154 2.64 -8.74 -15.00
CA HIS A 154 3.44 -7.63 -14.45
C HIS A 154 2.99 -7.18 -13.05
N ALA A 155 1.70 -7.30 -12.72
CA ALA A 155 1.16 -7.03 -11.39
C ALA A 155 1.03 -8.31 -10.58
#